data_AF-F4N9N1-F1
#
_entry.id   AF-F4N9N1-F1
#
_cell.length_a   1.000
_cell.length_b   1.000
_cell.length_c   1.000
_cell.angle_alpha   90.00
_cell.angle_beta   90.00
_cell.angle_gamma   90.00
#
_symmetry.space_group_name_H-M   'P 1'
#
loop_
_entity.id
_entity.type
_entity.pdbx_description
1 polymer ?
#
loop_
_entity_poly.entity_id
_entity_poly.type
_entity_poly.pdbx_seq_one_letter_code
_entity_poly.pdbx_strand_id
1 'polypeptide(L)'
;LKMHGGVELSRTKEPDPGAVERGLENLAAHLDSAAHFNKPTVVAINRFTSDTLDEFKIVHDYCASRGIPCATADVFSAGAQGAIDLAEKVVAATNQPMTPFQPLYPLDWPVEQKIEQIARIMYGADGVNILPAAATKIRKVSKLGYAELPI
;
A
#
# COMPACT_ATOMS: atom_id res chain seq x y z
N LEU A 1 -7.97 -6.05 -7.31
CA LEU A 1 -7.43 -7.39 -6.95
C LEU A 1 -7.52 -8.39 -8.10
N LYS A 2 -8.70 -8.68 -8.69
CA LYS A 2 -8.81 -9.61 -9.83
C LYS A 2 -7.81 -9.38 -10.97
N MET A 3 -7.55 -8.12 -11.35
CA MET A 3 -6.52 -7.79 -12.34
C MET A 3 -5.11 -8.20 -11.93
N HIS A 4 -4.74 -7.98 -10.66
CA HIS A 4 -3.47 -8.47 -10.11
C HIS A 4 -3.43 -10.00 -10.02
N GLY A 5 -4.59 -10.67 -9.92
CA GLY A 5 -4.73 -12.12 -10.04
C GLY A 5 -4.79 -12.66 -11.48
N GLY A 6 -4.52 -11.83 -12.48
CA GLY A 6 -4.40 -12.21 -13.89
C GLY A 6 -5.66 -12.03 -14.75
N VAL A 7 -6.72 -11.40 -14.24
CA VAL A 7 -7.97 -11.18 -15.01
C VAL A 7 -7.84 -9.92 -15.86
N GLU A 8 -8.19 -10.02 -17.15
CA GLU A 8 -8.25 -8.85 -18.04
C GLU A 8 -9.26 -7.81 -17.56
N LEU A 9 -8.95 -6.53 -17.76
CA LEU A 9 -9.80 -5.41 -17.34
C LEU A 9 -11.25 -5.55 -17.82
N SER A 10 -11.45 -6.01 -19.06
CA SER A 10 -12.76 -6.21 -19.71
C SER A 10 -13.65 -7.24 -18.99
N ARG A 11 -13.04 -8.19 -18.25
CA ARG A 11 -13.73 -9.31 -17.59
C ARG A 11 -13.86 -9.14 -16.07
N THR A 12 -13.40 -8.02 -15.52
CA THR A 12 -13.43 -7.76 -14.06
C THR A 12 -14.83 -7.71 -13.45
N LYS A 13 -15.89 -7.60 -14.25
CA LYS A 13 -17.29 -7.64 -13.79
C LYS A 13 -17.81 -9.06 -13.56
N GLU A 14 -17.11 -10.09 -14.04
CA GLU A 14 -17.45 -11.48 -13.76
C GLU A 14 -16.93 -11.85 -12.36
N PRO A 15 -17.73 -12.51 -11.51
CA PRO A 15 -17.25 -13.02 -10.22
C PRO A 15 -16.11 -14.01 -10.41
N ASP A 16 -14.98 -13.78 -9.72
CA ASP A 16 -13.84 -14.70 -9.71
C ASP A 16 -13.11 -14.62 -8.36
N PRO A 17 -13.63 -15.32 -7.33
CA PRO A 17 -13.00 -15.36 -6.00
C PRO A 17 -11.55 -15.86 -6.04
N GLY A 18 -11.23 -16.82 -6.92
CA GLY A 18 -9.87 -17.34 -7.07
C GLY A 18 -8.88 -16.29 -7.60
N ALA A 19 -9.32 -15.42 -8.53
CA ALA A 19 -8.51 -14.28 -8.96
C ALA A 19 -8.38 -13.20 -7.89
N VAL A 20 -9.38 -12.99 -7.03
CA VAL A 20 -9.24 -12.11 -5.87
C VAL A 20 -8.15 -12.63 -4.95
N GLU A 21 -8.18 -13.93 -4.62
CA GLU A 21 -7.20 -14.59 -3.75
C GLU A 21 -5.77 -14.46 -4.30
N ARG A 22 -5.54 -14.81 -5.57
CA ARG A 22 -4.22 -14.60 -6.22
C ARG A 22 -3.80 -13.14 -6.22
N GLY A 23 -4.75 -12.22 -6.39
CA GLY A 23 -4.49 -10.78 -6.39
C GLY A 23 -4.14 -10.20 -5.01
N LEU A 24 -4.33 -10.94 -3.92
CA LEU A 24 -4.02 -10.48 -2.56
C LEU A 24 -2.54 -10.19 -2.36
N GLU A 25 -1.63 -10.76 -3.16
CA GLU A 25 -0.19 -10.47 -3.10
C GLU A 25 0.10 -8.97 -3.27
N ASN A 26 -0.67 -8.27 -4.12
CA ASN A 26 -0.53 -6.83 -4.27
C ASN A 26 -0.96 -6.08 -3.00
N LEU A 27 -2.08 -6.48 -2.38
CA LEU A 27 -2.50 -5.92 -1.09
C LEU A 27 -1.47 -6.22 0.00
N ALA A 28 -0.91 -7.43 0.01
CA ALA A 28 0.13 -7.84 0.95
C ALA A 28 1.33 -6.89 0.92
N ALA A 29 1.87 -6.61 -0.28
CA ALA A 29 3.00 -5.72 -0.48
C ALA A 29 2.73 -4.29 0.04
N HIS A 30 1.51 -3.78 -0.18
CA HIS A 30 1.12 -2.46 0.33
C HIS A 30 0.98 -2.44 1.86
N LEU A 31 0.45 -3.50 2.47
CA LEU A 31 0.36 -3.63 3.92
C LEU A 31 1.74 -3.74 4.56
N ASP A 32 2.67 -4.46 3.93
CA ASP A 32 4.06 -4.57 4.39
C ASP A 32 4.78 -3.22 4.30
N SER A 33 4.58 -2.50 3.20
CA SER A 33 5.09 -1.12 3.02
C SER A 33 4.52 -0.16 4.07
N ALA A 34 3.22 -0.23 4.33
CA ALA A 34 2.55 0.63 5.32
C ALA A 34 3.03 0.35 6.75
N ALA A 35 3.29 -0.92 7.08
CA ALA A 35 3.79 -1.32 8.39
C ALA A 35 5.15 -0.67 8.72
N HIS A 36 5.99 -0.38 7.73
CA HIS A 36 7.29 0.26 7.93
C HIS A 36 7.19 1.59 8.69
N PHE A 37 6.12 2.37 8.46
CA PHE A 37 5.97 3.71 9.00
C PHE A 37 5.53 3.74 10.47
N ASN A 38 5.32 2.56 11.07
CA ASN A 38 4.78 2.39 12.42
C ASN A 38 3.50 3.20 12.62
N LYS A 39 2.52 3.05 11.71
CA LYS A 39 1.20 3.67 11.86
C LYS A 39 0.08 2.64 11.71
N PRO A 40 -1.02 2.78 12.50
CA PRO A 40 -2.20 1.96 12.32
C PRO A 40 -2.70 2.03 10.87
N THR A 41 -2.95 0.87 10.27
CA THR A 41 -3.44 0.75 8.89
C THR A 41 -4.84 0.15 8.91
N VAL A 42 -5.74 0.71 8.10
CA VAL A 42 -7.10 0.20 7.88
C VAL A 42 -7.30 0.01 6.39
N VAL A 43 -7.82 -1.16 5.99
CA VAL A 43 -8.15 -1.46 4.59
C VAL A 43 -9.59 -1.04 4.31
N ALA A 44 -9.79 -0.29 3.25
CA ALA A 44 -11.11 0.06 2.73
C ALA A 44 -11.34 -0.65 1.39
N ILE A 45 -12.36 -1.50 1.32
CA ILE A 45 -12.82 -2.14 0.09
C ILE A 45 -13.96 -1.30 -0.48
N ASN A 46 -13.70 -0.56 -1.56
CA ASN A 46 -14.77 0.13 -2.27
C ASN A 46 -15.67 -0.88 -2.98
N ARG A 47 -16.96 -0.90 -2.64
CA ARG A 47 -17.95 -1.80 -3.25
C ARG A 47 -18.27 -1.38 -4.68
N PHE A 48 -18.27 -2.35 -5.59
CA PHE A 48 -18.88 -2.24 -6.92
C PHE A 48 -20.09 -3.16 -7.07
N THR A 49 -20.97 -2.86 -8.02
CA THR A 49 -22.24 -3.59 -8.21
C THR A 49 -22.06 -5.04 -8.65
N SER A 50 -20.94 -5.37 -9.30
CA SER A 50 -20.60 -6.72 -9.74
C SER A 50 -19.90 -7.57 -8.69
N ASP A 51 -19.47 -6.97 -7.58
CA ASP A 51 -18.71 -7.68 -6.55
C ASP A 51 -19.62 -8.60 -5.74
N THR A 52 -19.09 -9.77 -5.35
CA THR A 52 -19.85 -10.75 -4.57
C THR A 52 -19.43 -10.77 -3.10
N LEU A 53 -20.31 -11.33 -2.26
CA LEU A 53 -20.00 -11.53 -0.84
C LEU A 53 -18.80 -12.46 -0.62
N ASP A 54 -18.63 -13.46 -1.48
CA ASP A 54 -17.49 -14.39 -1.42
C ASP A 54 -16.17 -13.68 -1.72
N GLU A 55 -16.16 -12.78 -2.70
CA GLU A 55 -14.99 -11.94 -3.01
C GLU A 55 -14.64 -11.00 -1.85
N PHE A 56 -15.64 -10.39 -1.21
CA PHE A 56 -15.40 -9.58 -0.01
C PHE A 56 -14.85 -10.41 1.14
N LYS A 57 -15.40 -11.60 1.36
CA LYS A 57 -14.98 -12.50 2.44
C LYS A 57 -13.50 -12.82 2.35
N ILE A 58 -12.98 -13.10 1.15
CA ILE A 58 -11.55 -13.38 0.93
C ILE A 58 -10.67 -12.23 1.42
N VAL A 59 -11.02 -10.98 1.08
CA VAL A 59 -10.23 -9.81 1.49
C VAL A 59 -10.34 -9.57 3.00
N HIS A 60 -11.54 -9.71 3.58
CA HIS A 60 -11.76 -9.59 5.02
C HIS A 60 -11.00 -10.64 5.81
N ASP A 61 -11.09 -11.92 5.42
CA ASP A 61 -10.37 -13.02 6.05
C ASP A 61 -8.86 -12.81 5.98
N TYR A 62 -8.34 -12.37 4.82
CA TYR A 62 -6.93 -12.07 4.66
C TYR A 62 -6.46 -10.95 5.60
N CYS A 63 -7.21 -9.84 5.67
CA CYS A 63 -6.88 -8.73 6.58
C CYS A 63 -6.96 -9.17 8.05
N ALA A 64 -8.00 -9.95 8.41
CA ALA A 64 -8.16 -10.49 9.76
C ALA A 64 -7.03 -11.43 10.17
N SER A 65 -6.54 -12.27 9.25
CA SER A 65 -5.39 -13.16 9.48
C SER A 65 -4.09 -12.39 9.83
N ARG A 66 -4.02 -11.13 9.39
CA ARG A 66 -2.92 -10.20 9.67
C ARG A 66 -3.19 -9.24 10.83
N GLY A 67 -4.36 -9.32 11.47
CA GLY A 67 -4.77 -8.39 12.53
C GLY A 67 -5.03 -6.97 12.02
N ILE A 68 -5.32 -6.79 10.72
CA ILE A 68 -5.53 -5.49 10.10
C ILE A 68 -7.04 -5.23 9.96
N PRO A 69 -7.58 -4.13 10.52
CA PRO A 69 -8.98 -3.77 10.35
C PRO A 69 -9.33 -3.55 8.88
N CYS A 70 -10.44 -4.12 8.43
CA CYS A 70 -10.94 -4.00 7.06
C CYS A 70 -12.43 -3.64 7.05
N ALA A 71 -12.84 -2.72 6.19
CA ALA A 71 -14.24 -2.32 6.00
C ALA A 71 -14.60 -2.35 4.52
N THR A 72 -15.81 -2.79 4.20
CA THR A 72 -16.40 -2.58 2.87
C THR A 72 -17.16 -1.26 2.89
N ALA A 73 -16.82 -0.35 1.99
CA ALA A 73 -17.40 0.97 1.87
C ALA A 73 -18.24 1.10 0.59
N ASP A 74 -19.51 1.49 0.74
CA ASP A 74 -20.43 1.77 -0.37
C ASP A 74 -20.77 3.27 -0.43
N VAL A 75 -19.73 4.10 -0.51
CA VAL A 75 -19.89 5.56 -0.53
C VAL A 75 -20.61 6.02 -1.79
N PHE A 76 -20.41 5.32 -2.91
CA PHE A 76 -21.01 5.69 -4.19
C PHE A 76 -22.54 5.51 -4.18
N SER A 77 -23.05 4.39 -3.67
CA SER A 77 -24.49 4.10 -3.71
C SER A 77 -25.24 4.61 -2.48
N ALA A 78 -24.61 4.56 -1.30
CA ALA A 78 -25.23 4.88 -0.01
C ALA A 78 -24.72 6.17 0.63
N GLY A 79 -23.83 6.91 -0.04
CA GLY A 79 -23.25 8.15 0.49
C GLY A 79 -22.49 7.92 1.80
N ALA A 80 -22.56 8.89 2.72
CA ALA A 80 -21.87 8.80 4.01
C ALA A 80 -22.30 7.58 4.85
N GLN A 81 -23.57 7.16 4.73
CA GLN A 81 -24.09 5.99 5.45
C GLN A 81 -23.34 4.70 5.07
N GLY A 82 -22.88 4.60 3.82
CA GLY A 82 -22.12 3.46 3.32
C GLY A 82 -20.68 3.35 3.81
N ALA A 83 -20.19 4.32 4.60
CA ALA A 83 -18.83 4.33 5.14
C ALA A 83 -18.76 4.44 6.68
N ILE A 84 -19.88 4.27 7.39
CA ILE A 84 -19.88 4.33 8.86
C ILE A 84 -18.92 3.30 9.47
N ASP A 85 -18.98 2.05 9.01
CA ASP A 85 -18.08 0.97 9.48
C ASP A 85 -16.60 1.31 9.25
N LEU A 86 -16.27 1.89 8.08
CA LEU A 86 -14.91 2.37 7.81
C LEU A 86 -14.51 3.50 8.77
N ALA A 87 -15.40 4.48 8.98
CA ALA A 87 -15.14 5.60 9.87
C ALA A 87 -14.92 5.16 11.32
N GLU A 88 -15.73 4.23 11.83
CA GLU A 88 -15.58 3.65 13.17
C GLU A 88 -14.23 2.93 13.32
N LYS A 89 -13.83 2.14 12.31
CA LYS A 89 -12.51 1.46 12.31
C LYS A 89 -11.36 2.46 12.26
N VAL A 90 -11.48 3.55 11.51
CA VAL A 90 -10.46 4.63 11.48
C VAL A 90 -10.35 5.30 12.85
N VAL A 91 -11.48 5.67 13.49
CA VAL A 91 -11.47 6.25 14.84
C VAL A 91 -10.87 5.27 15.86
N ALA A 92 -11.22 3.99 15.78
CA ALA A 92 -10.61 2.97 16.64
C ALA A 92 -9.10 2.86 16.43
N ALA A 93 -8.63 2.95 15.18
CA ALA A 93 -7.21 2.95 14.84
C ALA A 93 -6.47 4.18 15.41
N THR A 94 -7.11 5.35 15.43
CA THR A 94 -6.51 6.57 16.02
C THR A 94 -6.42 6.53 17.55
N ASN A 95 -7.21 5.67 18.20
CA ASN A 95 -7.19 5.49 19.65
C ASN A 95 -6.11 4.50 20.12
N GLN A 96 -5.38 3.86 19.21
CA GLN A 96 -4.25 3.01 19.56
C GLN A 96 -3.06 3.84 20.11
N PRO A 97 -2.19 3.25 20.94
CA PRO A 97 -1.01 3.95 21.45
C PRO A 97 -0.18 4.59 20.34
N MET A 98 0.18 5.86 20.51
CA MET A 98 0.98 6.56 19.51
C MET A 98 2.38 5.95 19.44
N THR A 99 2.69 5.39 18.27
CA THR A 99 4.05 5.01 17.88
C THR A 99 4.71 6.18 17.13
N PRO A 100 6.00 6.47 17.40
CA PRO A 100 6.75 7.45 16.61
C PRO A 100 6.71 7.07 15.13
N PHE A 101 6.49 8.08 14.28
CA PHE A 101 6.59 7.87 12.83
C PHE A 101 8.02 7.48 12.48
N GLN A 102 8.17 6.42 11.70
CA GLN A 102 9.45 5.98 11.18
C GLN A 102 9.57 6.38 9.71
N PRO A 103 10.39 7.40 9.37
CA PRO A 103 10.68 7.69 7.98
C PRO A 103 11.45 6.52 7.35
N LEU A 104 11.32 6.38 6.04
CA LEU A 104 11.93 5.27 5.31
C LEU A 104 13.46 5.27 5.38
N TYR A 105 14.05 6.46 5.45
CA TYR A 105 15.47 6.70 5.59
C TYR A 105 15.74 8.07 6.27
N PRO A 106 16.87 8.23 6.96
CA PRO A 106 17.43 9.52 7.35
C PRO A 106 17.80 10.41 6.16
N LEU A 107 17.64 11.73 6.30
CA LEU A 107 17.94 12.68 5.23
C LEU A 107 19.43 12.85 4.95
N ASP A 108 20.32 12.52 5.88
CA ASP A 108 21.77 12.61 5.72
C ASP A 108 22.39 11.41 4.97
N TRP A 109 21.58 10.40 4.61
CA TRP A 109 22.04 9.26 3.83
C TRP A 109 22.53 9.66 2.42
N PRO A 110 23.51 8.93 1.86
CA PRO A 110 23.85 9.02 0.45
C PRO A 110 22.61 8.87 -0.44
N VAL A 111 22.52 9.68 -1.51
CA VAL A 111 21.39 9.67 -2.45
C VAL A 111 21.14 8.29 -3.02
N GLU A 112 22.20 7.56 -3.35
CA GLU A 112 22.14 6.18 -3.83
C GLU A 112 21.44 5.24 -2.84
N GLN A 113 21.74 5.38 -1.54
CA GLN A 113 21.12 4.56 -0.48
C GLN A 113 19.65 4.92 -0.27
N LYS A 114 19.28 6.21 -0.37
CA LYS A 114 17.87 6.62 -0.32
C LYS A 114 17.05 5.98 -1.44
N ILE A 115 17.59 5.99 -2.67
CA ILE A 115 16.97 5.36 -3.84
C ILE A 115 16.85 3.85 -3.64
N GLU A 116 17.92 3.18 -3.19
CA GLU A 116 17.92 1.75 -2.95
C GLU A 116 16.93 1.34 -1.85
N GLN A 117 16.84 2.13 -0.78
CA GLN A 117 15.90 1.89 0.31
C GLN A 117 14.44 1.95 -0.16
N ILE A 118 14.08 2.93 -0.99
CA ILE A 118 12.75 2.99 -1.63
C ILE A 118 12.50 1.74 -2.45
N ALA A 119 13.45 1.38 -3.32
CA ALA A 119 13.28 0.23 -4.22
C ALA A 119 13.09 -1.08 -3.45
N ARG A 120 13.88 -1.31 -2.39
CA ARG A 120 13.82 -2.53 -1.60
C ARG A 120 12.57 -2.63 -0.74
N ILE A 121 12.29 -1.59 0.04
CA ILE A 121 11.24 -1.64 1.06
C ILE A 121 9.85 -1.42 0.45
N MET A 122 9.72 -0.51 -0.52
CA MET A 122 8.42 -0.11 -1.06
C MET A 122 8.04 -0.90 -2.31
N TYR A 123 9.04 -1.28 -3.13
CA TYR A 123 8.79 -1.99 -4.40
C TYR A 123 9.18 -3.47 -4.35
N GLY A 124 9.84 -3.93 -3.29
CA GLY A 124 10.30 -5.33 -3.18
C GLY A 124 11.41 -5.69 -4.16
N ALA A 125 12.18 -4.71 -4.64
CA ALA A 125 13.29 -4.97 -5.55
C ALA A 125 14.51 -5.53 -4.81
N ASP A 126 15.32 -6.36 -5.48
CA ASP A 126 16.59 -6.85 -4.92
C ASP A 126 17.64 -5.73 -4.73
N GLY A 127 17.51 -4.65 -5.48
CA GLY A 127 18.41 -3.50 -5.46
C GLY A 127 18.20 -2.57 -6.65
N VAL A 128 19.16 -1.68 -6.87
CA VAL A 128 19.12 -0.68 -7.94
C VAL A 128 20.40 -0.71 -8.76
N ASN A 129 20.27 -0.53 -10.07
CA ASN A 129 21.41 -0.36 -10.97
C ASN A 129 21.52 1.09 -11.41
N ILE A 130 22.53 1.81 -10.91
CA ILE A 130 22.72 3.23 -11.19
C ILE A 130 23.62 3.39 -12.42
N LEU A 131 23.01 3.80 -13.54
CA LEU A 131 23.73 4.03 -14.79
C LEU A 131 24.73 5.20 -14.67
N PRO A 132 25.82 5.22 -15.47
CA PRO A 132 26.86 6.25 -15.39
C PRO A 132 26.35 7.70 -15.53
N ALA A 133 25.33 7.91 -16.36
CA ALA A 133 24.68 9.21 -16.53
C ALA A 133 23.95 9.65 -15.25
N ALA A 134 23.28 8.73 -14.55
CA ALA A 134 22.62 9.00 -13.28
C ALA A 134 23.63 9.27 -12.17
N ALA A 135 24.69 8.45 -12.06
CA ALA A 135 25.77 8.66 -11.09
C ALA A 135 26.43 10.04 -11.24
N THR A 136 26.59 10.53 -12.48
CA THR A 136 27.12 11.86 -12.75
C THR A 136 26.19 12.97 -12.23
N LYS A 137 24.87 12.81 -12.39
CA LYS A 137 23.89 13.74 -11.84
C LYS A 137 23.86 13.71 -10.32
N ILE A 138 23.93 12.53 -9.70
CA ILE A 138 23.97 12.39 -8.23
C ILE A 138 25.18 13.13 -7.65
N ARG A 139 26.38 12.94 -8.22
CA ARG A 139 27.57 13.70 -7.81
C ARG A 139 27.38 15.22 -7.94
N LYS A 140 26.66 15.68 -8.96
CA LYS A 140 26.34 17.11 -9.14
C LYS A 140 25.39 17.61 -8.07
N VAL A 141 24.35 16.84 -7.73
CA VAL A 141 23.40 17.14 -6.65
C VAL A 141 24.14 17.31 -5.32
N SER A 142 25.07 16.40 -4.99
CA SER A 142 25.87 16.51 -3.76
C SER A 142 26.76 17.75 -3.75
N LYS A 143 27.40 18.09 -4.87
CA LYS A 143 28.23 19.31 -4.99
C LYS A 143 27.43 20.61 -4.84
N LEU A 144 26.14 20.58 -5.16
CA LEU A 144 25.25 21.73 -5.03
C LEU A 144 24.62 21.85 -3.62
N GLY A 145 24.96 20.95 -2.69
CA GLY A 145 24.40 20.94 -1.33
C GLY A 145 22.98 20.39 -1.25
N TYR A 146 22.51 19.68 -2.28
CA TYR A 146 21.15 19.13 -2.34
C TYR A 146 21.06 17.66 -1.92
N ALA A 147 22.16 17.06 -1.44
CA ALA A 147 22.19 15.65 -1.06
C ALA A 147 21.26 15.30 0.10
N GLU A 148 20.99 16.26 0.99
CA GLU A 148 20.13 16.05 2.17
C GLU A 148 18.63 16.17 1.88
N LEU A 149 18.25 16.52 0.65
CA LEU A 149 16.84 16.52 0.27
C LEU A 149 16.29 15.08 0.21
N PRO A 150 14.99 14.90 0.44
CA PRO A 150 14.32 13.63 0.17
C PRO A 150 14.33 13.32 -1.34
N ILE A 151 14.23 12.03 -1.65
CA ILE A 151 14.02 11.48 -3.01
C ILE A 151 12.53 11.23 -3.23
#